data_AF-A0A318QF21-F1
#
_entry.id   AF-A0A318QF21-F1
#
_cell.length_a   1.000
_cell.length_b   1.000
_cell.length_c   1.000
_cell.angle_alpha   90.00
_cell.angle_beta   90.00
_cell.angle_gamma   90.00
#
_symmetry.space_group_name_H-M   'P 1'
#
loop_
_entity.id
_entity.type
_entity.pdbx_description
1 polymer ?
#
loop_
_entity_poly.entity_id
_entity_poly.type
_entity_poly.pdbx_seq_one_letter_code
_entity_poly.pdbx_strand_id
1 'polypeptide(L)' 'MLEKPPIETADGMKEADRTLSIPQTLVLMARVWAATHPFATIEVRQHLAAMVATELAGRG' A
#
# COMPACT_ATOMS: atom_id res chain seq x y z
N MET A 1 16.98 34.65 -12.18
CA MET A 1 15.82 33.85 -11.74
C MET A 1 16.24 33.15 -10.46
N LEU A 2 15.64 33.47 -9.31
CA LEU A 2 15.93 32.76 -8.06
C LEU A 2 15.14 31.45 -8.08
N GLU A 3 15.83 30.33 -8.17
CA GLU A 3 15.22 29.02 -7.93
C GLU A 3 14.75 28.98 -6.48
N LYS A 4 13.45 28.76 -6.29
CA LYS A 4 12.85 28.58 -4.96
C LYS A 4 13.50 27.33 -4.34
N PRO A 5 14.08 27.42 -3.13
CA PRO A 5 14.68 26.26 -2.50
C PRO A 5 13.61 25.18 -2.27
N PRO A 6 13.99 23.89 -2.35
CA PRO A 6 13.07 22.79 -2.12
C PRO A 6 12.45 22.95 -0.73
N ILE A 7 11.12 22.86 -0.66
CA ILE A 7 10.40 22.91 0.60
C ILE A 7 10.68 21.59 1.32
N GLU A 8 11.64 21.60 2.24
CA GLU A 8 11.76 20.54 3.25
C GLU A 8 10.53 20.64 4.15
N THR A 9 9.60 19.69 4.03
CA THR A 9 8.55 19.54 5.04
C THR A 9 9.18 19.10 6.34
N ALA A 10 8.68 19.62 7.47
CA ALA A 10 9.29 19.60 8.81
C ALA A 10 9.74 18.23 9.37
N ASP A 11 9.41 17.11 8.70
CA ASP A 11 9.82 15.74 9.07
C ASP A 11 11.02 15.20 8.27
N GLY A 12 11.65 15.99 7.39
CA GLY A 12 12.82 15.55 6.62
C GLY A 12 12.55 14.43 5.59
N MET A 13 11.31 13.93 5.49
CA MET A 13 10.90 12.99 4.45
C MET A 13 10.69 13.72 3.12
N LYS A 14 11.46 13.31 2.11
CA LYS A 14 11.30 13.78 0.74
C LYS A 14 9.92 13.36 0.24
N GLU A 15 9.30 14.15 -0.62
CA GLU A 15 7.95 13.88 -1.16
C GLU A 15 7.83 12.49 -1.84
N ALA A 16 8.94 11.96 -2.35
CA ALA A 16 9.07 10.60 -2.87
C ALA A 16 8.88 9.49 -1.82
N ASP A 17 9.17 9.74 -0.54
CA ASP A 17 8.94 8.80 0.57
C ASP A 17 7.44 8.61 0.91
N ARG A 18 6.55 9.42 0.32
CA ARG A 18 5.10 9.32 0.54
C ARG A 18 4.41 8.33 -0.40
N THR A 19 5.11 7.81 -1.41
CA THR A 19 4.50 6.95 -2.42
C THR A 19 4.70 5.49 -2.04
N LEU A 20 3.62 4.80 -1.69
CA LEU A 20 3.67 3.37 -1.43
C LEU A 20 4.04 2.62 -2.71
N SER A 21 4.92 1.62 -2.61
CA SER A 21 5.12 0.66 -3.70
C SER A 21 3.83 -0.12 -3.97
N ILE A 22 3.71 -0.72 -5.15
CA ILE A 22 2.57 -1.59 -5.49
C ILE A 22 2.37 -2.69 -4.42
N PRO A 23 3.43 -3.41 -3.96
CA PRO A 23 3.29 -4.36 -2.87
C PRO A 23 2.76 -3.78 -1.57
N GLN A 24 3.27 -2.61 -1.16
CA GLN A 24 2.82 -1.95 0.06
C GLN A 24 1.35 -1.51 -0.04
N THR A 25 0.94 -1.02 -1.21
CA THR A 25 -0.45 -0.62 -1.48
C THR A 25 -1.40 -1.82 -1.39
N LEU A 26 -1.05 -2.95 -2.00
CA LEU A 26 -1.86 -4.17 -1.96
C LEU A 26 -2.00 -4.72 -0.54
N VAL A 27 -0.91 -4.72 0.24
CA VAL A 27 -0.94 -5.11 1.66
C VAL A 27 -1.83 -4.17 2.49
N LEU A 28 -1.74 -2.85 2.26
CA LEU A 28 -2.58 -1.87 2.94
C LEU A 28 -4.06 -2.11 2.62
N MET A 29 -4.41 -2.31 1.35
CA MET A 29 -5.78 -2.58 0.92
C MET A 29 -6.32 -3.87 1.54
N ALA A 30 -5.52 -4.94 1.59
CA ALA A 30 -5.90 -6.19 2.25
C ALA A 30 -6.18 -6.01 3.75
N ARG A 31 -5.38 -5.19 4.44
CA ARG A 31 -5.60 -4.84 5.87
C ARG A 31 -6.87 -4.03 6.08
N VAL A 32 -7.09 -3.01 5.27
CA VAL A 32 -8.33 -2.19 5.32
C VAL A 32 -9.54 -3.08 5.10
N TRP A 33 -9.50 -3.92 4.07
CA TRP A 33 -10.59 -4.85 3.78
C TRP A 33 -10.88 -5.80 4.95
N ALA A 34 -9.84 -6.35 5.60
CA ALA A 34 -10.01 -7.24 6.75
C ALA A 34 -10.63 -6.53 7.97
N ALA A 35 -10.32 -5.23 8.16
CA ALA A 35 -10.90 -4.41 9.22
C ALA A 35 -12.37 -4.07 8.96
N THR A 36 -12.75 -3.82 7.71
CA THR A 36 -14.15 -3.51 7.34
C THR A 36 -15.04 -4.75 7.21
N HIS A 37 -14.46 -5.95 7.14
CA HIS A 37 -15.18 -7.22 7.05
C HIS A 37 -14.81 -8.19 8.18
N PRO A 38 -15.08 -7.85 9.46
CA PRO A 38 -14.65 -8.65 10.61
C PRO A 38 -15.24 -10.07 10.60
N PHE A 39 -16.43 -10.25 10.01
CA PHE A 39 -17.14 -11.52 9.96
C PHE A 39 -16.92 -12.31 8.65
N ALA A 40 -16.01 -11.86 7.78
CA ALA A 40 -15.67 -12.63 6.58
C ALA A 40 -15.15 -14.01 6.98
N THR A 41 -15.66 -15.04 6.30
CA THR A 41 -15.26 -16.43 6.53
C THR A 41 -13.78 -16.62 6.20
N ILE A 42 -13.19 -17.68 6.75
CA ILE A 42 -11.80 -18.07 6.47
C ILE A 42 -11.59 -18.27 4.97
N GLU A 43 -12.57 -18.89 4.30
CA GLU A 43 -12.51 -19.18 2.86
C GLU A 43 -12.45 -17.90 2.02
N VAL A 44 -13.27 -16.89 2.33
CA VAL A 44 -13.22 -15.59 1.63
C VAL A 44 -11.89 -14.88 1.88
N ARG A 45 -11.37 -14.93 3.11
CA ARG A 45 -10.06 -14.34 3.46
C ARG A 45 -8.92 -15.02 2.70
N GLN A 46 -8.95 -16.35 2.58
CA GLN A 46 -7.96 -17.13 1.85
C GLN A 46 -8.02 -16.86 0.35
N HIS A 47 -9.22 -16.77 -0.22
CA HIS A 47 -9.41 -16.43 -1.63
C HIS A 47 -8.79 -15.06 -1.99
N LEU A 48 -9.08 -14.04 -1.19
CA LEU A 48 -8.49 -12.70 -1.37
C LEU A 48 -6.98 -12.68 -1.17
N ALA A 49 -6.47 -13.40 -0.16
CA ALA A 49 -5.03 -13.51 0.06
C ALA A 49 -4.34 -14.17 -1.15
N ALA A 50 -4.95 -15.20 -1.74
CA ALA A 50 -4.42 -15.86 -2.94
C ALA A 50 -4.40 -14.90 -4.15
N MET A 51 -5.45 -14.11 -4.37
CA MET A 51 -5.46 -13.10 -5.44
C MET A 51 -4.35 -12.05 -5.27
N VAL A 52 -4.18 -11.52 -4.05
CA VAL A 52 -3.12 -10.55 -3.76
C VAL A 52 -1.75 -11.18 -3.98
N ALA A 53 -1.53 -12.41 -3.54
CA ALA A 53 -0.27 -13.12 -3.76
C ALA A 53 0.03 -13.33 -5.26
N THR A 54 -0.98 -13.69 -6.06
CA THR A 54 -0.83 -13.83 -7.52
C THR A 54 -0.46 -12.51 -8.19
N GLU A 55 -1.13 -11.41 -7.82
CA GLU A 55 -0.83 -10.08 -8.37
C GLU A 55 0.59 -9.62 -8.02
N LEU A 56 1.06 -9.94 -6.81
CA LEU A 56 2.44 -9.67 -6.39
C LEU A 56 3.45 -10.53 -7.16
N ALA A 57 3.14 -11.80 -7.39
CA ALA A 57 4.02 -12.72 -8.12
C ALA A 57 4.12 -12.40 -9.61
N GLY A 58 3.05 -11.88 -10.23
CA GLY A 58 3.01 -11.51 -11.64
C GLY A 58 3.79 -10.23 -12.00
N ARG A 59 4.31 -9.51 -11.00
CA ARG A 59 5.08 -8.26 -11.15
C ARG A 59 6.54 -8.37 -10.69
N GLY A 60 7.01 -9.59 -10.41
CA GLY A 60 8.41 -9.90 -10.05
C GLY A 60 9.30 -10.14 -11.26
#